data_AF-A0A137SX61-F1
#
_entry.id   AF-A0A137SX61-F1
#
_cell.length_a   1.000
_cell.length_b   1.000
_cell.length_c   1.000
_cell.angle_alpha   90.00
_cell.angle_beta   90.00
_cell.angle_gamma   90.00
#
_symmetry.space_group_name_H-M   'P 1'
#
loop_
_entity.id
_entity.type
_entity.pdbx_description
1 polymer ?
#
loop_
_entity_poly.entity_id
_entity_poly.type
_entity_poly.pdbx_seq_one_letter_code
_entity_poly.pdbx_strand_id
1 'polypeptide(L)' 'MKQQLSSLNFADLLVGQRRVKQTFFSQIDKIIDWNPIRGIIEIAYTKGNKATGRPSYDSLVLFKIELLRT' A
#
# COMPACT_ATOMS: atom_id res chain seq x y z
N MET A 1 25.73 -2.53 -0.92
CA MET A 1 24.60 -3.19 -0.24
C MET A 1 23.63 -3.70 -1.30
N LYS A 2 23.55 -5.02 -1.52
CA LYS A 2 22.60 -5.61 -2.49
C LYS A 2 21.20 -5.58 -1.86
N GLN A 3 20.29 -4.76 -2.38
CA GLN A 3 18.88 -4.86 -2.01
C GLN A 3 18.37 -6.22 -2.52
N GLN A 4 17.85 -7.04 -1.61
CA GLN A 4 17.22 -8.32 -1.94
C GLN A 4 15.97 -8.03 -2.79
N LEU A 5 16.03 -8.40 -4.08
CA LEU A 5 14.92 -8.31 -5.03
C LEU A 5 13.71 -9.20 -4.64
N SER A 6 13.87 -10.07 -3.63
CA SER A 6 12.91 -11.09 -3.22
C SER A 6 11.64 -10.56 -2.53
N SER A 7 11.54 -9.27 -2.24
CA SER A 7 10.33 -8.66 -1.65
C SER A 7 9.56 -7.74 -2.59
N LEU A 8 10.00 -7.59 -3.85
CA LEU A 8 9.39 -6.65 -4.79
C LEU A 8 8.22 -7.35 -5.51
N ASN A 9 7.00 -7.08 -5.05
CA ASN A 9 5.79 -7.61 -5.66
C ASN A 9 5.48 -6.85 -6.97
N PHE A 10 4.71 -7.47 -7.87
CA PHE A 10 4.23 -6.85 -9.11
C PHE A 10 3.54 -5.50 -8.86
N ALA A 11 2.82 -5.36 -7.73
CA ALA A 11 2.25 -4.09 -7.31
C ALA A 11 3.32 -3.02 -7.03
N ASP A 12 4.44 -3.38 -6.39
CA ASP A 12 5.53 -2.43 -6.09
C ASP A 12 6.20 -1.94 -7.37
N LEU A 13 6.36 -2.83 -8.36
CA LEU A 13 6.86 -2.50 -9.68
C LEU A 13 5.92 -1.55 -10.44
N LEU A 14 4.61 -1.82 -10.42
CA LEU A 14 3.61 -0.98 -11.07
C LEU A 14 3.43 0.37 -10.37
N VAL A 15 3.58 0.43 -9.05
CA VAL A 15 3.60 1.69 -8.29
C VAL A 15 4.78 2.55 -8.73
N GLY A 16 5.96 1.97 -8.93
CA GLY A 16 7.14 2.69 -9.44
C GLY A 16 7.01 3.17 -10.89
N GLN A 17 6.23 2.47 -11.73
CA GLN A 17 5.99 2.85 -13.12
C GLN A 17 4.88 3.90 -13.30
N ARG A 18 4.00 4.06 -12.30
CA ARG A 18 2.93 5.06 -12.35
C ARG A 18 3.54 6.46 -12.20
N ARG A 19 3.37 7.33 -13.20
CA ARG A 19 3.63 8.79 -13.08
C ARG A 19 2.58 9.46 -12.20
N VAL A 20 2.31 8.92 -11.02
CA VAL A 20 1.65 9.65 -9.95
C VAL A 20 2.66 10.71 -9.51
N LYS A 21 2.25 11.98 -9.43
CA LYS A 21 3.12 13.01 -8.88
C LYS A 21 3.49 12.57 -7.47
N GLN A 22 4.73 12.12 -7.27
CA GLN A 22 5.22 11.62 -5.98
C GLN A 22 4.99 12.65 -4.86
N THR A 23 4.94 13.93 -5.25
CA THR A 23 4.53 15.07 -4.44
C THR A 23 3.17 14.91 -3.74
N PHE A 24 2.17 14.25 -4.35
CA PHE A 24 0.85 14.07 -3.75
C PHE A 24 0.92 13.21 -2.49
N PHE A 25 1.56 12.05 -2.57
CA PHE A 25 1.75 11.21 -1.38
C PHE A 25 2.67 11.86 -0.36
N SER A 26 3.75 12.51 -0.80
CA SER A 26 4.64 13.22 0.13
C SER A 26 3.97 14.39 0.85
N GLN A 27 2.95 15.02 0.26
CA GLN A 27 2.15 16.05 0.93
C GLN A 27 1.18 15.42 1.92
N ILE A 28 0.47 14.36 1.53
CA ILE A 28 -0.48 13.67 2.40
C ILE A 28 0.22 13.02 3.59
N ASP A 29 1.36 12.35 3.37
CA ASP A 29 2.13 11.69 4.42
C ASP A 29 2.65 12.66 5.49
N LYS A 30 2.71 13.97 5.19
CA LYS A 30 3.07 15.02 6.18
C LYS A 30 1.89 15.54 6.98
N ILE A 31 0.68 15.41 6.46
CA ILE A 31 -0.54 15.99 7.05
C ILE A 31 -1.30 14.94 7.86
N ILE A 32 -1.23 13.68 7.42
CA ILE A 32 -2.02 12.59 7.97
C ILE A 32 -1.17 11.72 8.90
N ASP A 33 -1.66 11.51 10.12
CA ASP A 33 -1.21 10.39 10.95
C ASP A 33 -1.86 9.09 10.45
N TRP A 34 -1.05 8.17 9.93
CA TRP A 34 -1.51 6.91 9.36
C TRP A 34 -1.85 5.85 10.40
N ASN A 35 -1.38 5.97 11.64
CA ASN A 35 -1.61 4.97 12.69
C ASN A 35 -3.09 4.79 13.04
N PRO A 36 -3.86 5.85 13.34
CA PRO A 36 -5.29 5.69 13.63
C PRO A 36 -6.07 5.18 12.42
N ILE A 37 -5.72 5.63 11.21
CA ILE A 37 -6.35 5.18 9.96
C ILE A 37 -6.11 3.69 9.75
N ARG A 38 -4.89 3.22 9.99
CA ARG A 38 -4.54 1.80 9.90
C ARG A 38 -5.42 0.97 10.84
N GLY A 39 -5.58 1.40 12.09
CA GLY A 39 -6.44 0.71 13.06
C GLY A 39 -7.89 0.60 12.58
N ILE A 40 -8.45 1.67 12.03
CA ILE A 40 -9.82 1.67 11.48
C ILE A 40 -9.94 0.71 10.29
N ILE A 41 -8.97 0.74 9.37
CA ILE A 41 -8.98 -0.13 8.20
C ILE A 41 -8.86 -1.60 8.62
N GLU A 42 -7.99 -1.94 9.57
CA GLU A 42 -7.78 -3.32 10.02
C GLU A 42 -9.00 -3.93 10.72
N ILE A 43 -9.91 -3.10 11.29
CA ILE A 43 -11.21 -3.57 11.79
C ILE A 43 -12.09 -4.10 10.64
N ALA A 44 -12.13 -3.38 9.52
CA ALA A 44 -12.97 -3.75 8.37
C ALA A 44 -12.26 -4.71 7.39
N TYR A 45 -10.94 -4.64 7.35
CA TYR A 45 -10.07 -5.40 6.45
C TYR A 45 -9.23 -6.39 7.26
N THR A 46 -9.86 -7.49 7.63
CA THR A 46 -9.13 -8.64 8.17
C THR A 46 -8.32 -9.27 7.04
N LYS A 47 -6.99 -9.29 7.20
CA LYS A 47 -6.06 -9.93 6.26
C LYS A 47 -6.39 -11.43 6.18
N GLY A 48 -7.24 -11.80 5.23
CA GLY A 48 -7.53 -13.19 4.93
C GLY A 48 -6.35 -13.83 4.20
N ASN A 49 -6.03 -15.07 4.56
CA ASN A 49 -5.29 -15.96 3.67
C ASN A 49 -6.22 -16.28 2.50
N LYS A 50 -5.93 -15.75 1.31
CA LYS A 50 -6.66 -16.12 0.11
C LYS A 50 -6.50 -17.62 -0.09
N ALA A 51 -7.53 -18.31 -0.57
CA ALA A 51 -7.47 -19.74 -0.89
C ALA A 51 -6.33 -20.09 -1.88
N THR A 52 -5.83 -19.10 -2.62
CA THR A 52 -4.69 -19.19 -3.54
C THR A 52 -3.30 -19.10 -2.86
N GLY A 53 -3.22 -19.00 -1.53
CA GLY A 53 -1.96 -18.99 -0.77
C GLY A 53 -1.15 -17.69 -0.85
N ARG A 54 -1.61 -16.69 -1.62
CA ARG A 54 -0.97 -15.37 -1.69
C ARG A 54 -1.48 -14.48 -0.56
N PRO A 55 -0.59 -13.82 0.21
CA PRO A 55 -1.02 -12.90 1.24
C PRO A 55 -1.79 -11.74 0.62
N SER A 56 -2.85 -11.32 1.31
CA SER A 56 -3.57 -10.10 0.97
C SER A 56 -2.65 -8.87 1.14
N TYR A 57 -2.91 -7.80 0.37
CA TYR A 57 -2.14 -6.55 0.48
C TYR A 57 -2.15 -6.03 1.92
N ASP A 58 -1.13 -5.25 2.28
CA ASP A 58 -1.21 -4.47 3.51
C ASP A 58 -2.38 -3.50 3.46
N SER A 59 -3.09 -3.35 4.59
CA SER A 59 -4.29 -2.53 4.73
C SER A 59 -4.06 -1.09 4.25
N LEU A 60 -2.93 -0.49 4.66
CA LEU A 60 -2.56 0.85 4.23
C LEU A 60 -2.17 0.92 2.74
N VAL A 61 -1.49 -0.09 2.22
CA VAL A 61 -1.09 -0.13 0.81
C VAL A 61 -2.34 -0.20 -0.09
N LEU A 62 -3.30 -1.06 0.27
CA LEU A 62 -4.56 -1.16 -0.45
C LEU A 62 -5.31 0.18 -0.45
N PHE A 63 -5.41 0.83 0.71
CA PHE A 63 -6.06 2.13 0.83
C PHE A 63 -5.37 3.22 -0.01
N LYS A 64 -4.03 3.28 0.00
CA LYS A 64 -3.26 4.22 -0.82
C LYS A 64 -3.45 3.98 -2.33
N ILE A 65 -3.62 2.72 -2.75
CA ILE A 65 -3.95 2.39 -4.15
C ILE A 65 -5.33 2.92 -4.54
N GLU A 66 -6.32 2.81 -3.65
CA GLU A 66 -7.68 3.32 -3.91
C GLU A 66 -7.72 4.85 -3.96
N LEU A 67 -6.93 5.57 -3.16
CA LEU A 67 -6.80 7.03 -3.27
C LEU A 67 -6.33 7.50 -4.67
N LEU A 68 -5.58 6.65 -5.38
CA LEU A 68 -5.10 6.92 -6.73
C LEU A 68 -6.03 6.47 -7.86
N ARG A 69 -7.15 5.81 -7.53
CA ARG A 69 -8.09 5.32 -8.56
C ARG A 69 -8.95 6.45 -9.17
N THR A 70 -8.88 7.66 -8.64
CA THR A 70 -9.57 8.86 -9.14
C THR A 70 -9.03 9.32 -10.50
#